data_AF-A0A0A9EQL1-F1
#
_entry.id   AF-A0A0A9EQL1-F1
#
_cell.length_a   1.000
_cell.length_b   1.000
_cell.length_c   1.000
_cell.angle_alpha   90.00
_cell.angle_beta   90.00
_cell.angle_gamma   90.00
#
_symmetry.space_group_name_H-M   'P 1'
#
loop_
_entity.id
_entity.type
_entity.pdbx_description
1 polymer ?
#
loop_
_entity_poly.entity_id
_entity_poly.type
_entity_poly.pdbx_seq_one_letter_code
_entity_poly.pdbx_strand_id
1 'polypeptide(L)'
;MELSEAMDCLAHICTEGCTEVGPAGRAPAASPCPRYDATCRGLQLLIRHFSKCHRKSCAQCQRMWQLLRLHAALCDHPDRCNTPLCTRFKQQEQERVAAKTGDDEDKWGLLVKKVKAAMVFSSLSNRKQMNSCSHC
;
A
#
# COMPACT_ATOMS: atom_id res chain seq x y z
N MET A 1 8.29 -12.30 -1.51
CA MET A 1 7.23 -11.30 -1.24
C MET A 1 7.91 -9.96 -1.28
N GLU A 2 7.77 -9.27 -2.43
CA GLU A 2 8.39 -7.98 -2.65
C GLU A 2 7.54 -6.87 -2.03
N LEU A 3 8.19 -5.84 -1.48
CA LEU A 3 7.50 -4.70 -0.86
C LEU A 3 6.67 -3.90 -1.87
N SER A 4 7.10 -3.86 -3.14
CA SER A 4 6.35 -3.24 -4.25
C SER A 4 5.01 -3.93 -4.50
N GLU A 5 5.00 -5.26 -4.56
CA GLU A 5 3.76 -6.04 -4.74
C GLU A 5 2.78 -5.81 -3.58
N ALA A 6 3.27 -5.73 -2.34
CA ALA A 6 2.44 -5.41 -1.19
C ALA A 6 1.82 -4.00 -1.27
N MET A 7 2.54 -3.01 -1.83
CA MET A 7 2.00 -1.66 -2.07
C MET A 7 0.93 -1.66 -3.16
N ASP A 8 1.15 -2.39 -4.26
CA ASP A 8 0.18 -2.54 -5.34
C ASP A 8 -1.11 -3.22 -4.84
N CYS A 9 -0.98 -4.29 -4.05
CA CYS A 9 -2.12 -4.99 -3.46
C CYS A 9 -2.87 -4.12 -2.45
N LEU A 10 -2.17 -3.34 -1.63
CA LEU A 10 -2.78 -2.41 -0.69
C LEU A 10 -3.60 -1.34 -1.43
N ALA A 11 -3.05 -0.76 -2.49
CA ALA A 11 -3.75 0.21 -3.33
C ALA A 11 -5.02 -0.41 -3.93
N HIS A 12 -4.90 -1.58 -4.59
CA HIS A 12 -6.01 -2.33 -5.16
C HIS A 12 -7.14 -2.59 -4.13
N ILE A 13 -6.81 -3.11 -2.95
CA ILE A 13 -7.81 -3.37 -1.89
C ILE A 13 -8.53 -2.08 -1.48
N CYS A 14 -7.79 -0.98 -1.31
CA CYS A 14 -8.36 0.28 -0.84
C CYS A 14 -9.13 1.04 -1.93
N THR A 15 -8.84 0.83 -3.22
CA THR A 15 -9.53 1.52 -4.33
C THR A 15 -10.71 0.73 -4.88
N GLU A 16 -10.46 -0.53 -5.23
CA GLU A 16 -11.38 -1.44 -5.93
C GLU A 16 -12.10 -2.38 -4.96
N GLY A 17 -11.44 -2.73 -3.86
CA GLY A 17 -11.87 -3.82 -3.00
C GLY A 17 -11.42 -5.17 -3.54
N CYS A 18 -11.31 -6.14 -2.64
CA CYS A 18 -10.82 -7.47 -2.95
C CYS A 18 -11.45 -8.46 -1.99
N THR A 19 -12.07 -9.52 -2.51
CA THR A 19 -12.64 -10.70 -1.82
C THR A 19 -13.43 -10.43 -0.53
N GLU A 20 -12.73 -10.10 0.56
CA GLU A 20 -13.28 -9.94 1.91
C GLU A 20 -13.15 -8.51 2.45
N VAL A 21 -12.36 -7.65 1.81
CA VAL A 21 -12.08 -6.28 2.28
C VAL A 21 -12.35 -5.29 1.14
N GLY A 22 -13.20 -4.31 1.41
CA GLY A 22 -13.55 -3.25 0.48
C GLY A 22 -13.04 -1.88 0.91
N PRO A 23 -13.14 -0.88 0.03
CA PRO A 23 -12.91 0.52 0.37
C PRO A 23 -13.85 0.99 1.47
N ALA A 24 -13.48 2.06 2.17
CA ALA A 24 -14.34 2.65 3.20
C ALA A 24 -15.74 2.98 2.63
N GLY A 25 -16.78 2.46 3.30
CA GLY A 25 -18.17 2.66 2.89
C GLY A 25 -18.62 1.86 1.66
N ARG A 26 -17.79 0.94 1.13
CA ARG A 26 -18.14 0.08 -0.01
C ARG A 26 -17.94 -1.40 0.31
N ALA A 27 -18.76 -2.24 -0.32
CA ALA A 27 -18.62 -3.70 -0.23
C ALA A 27 -17.32 -4.19 -0.90
N PRO A 28 -16.76 -5.33 -0.48
CA PRO A 28 -15.64 -5.97 -1.18
C PRO A 28 -16.05 -6.49 -2.55
N ALA A 29 -15.06 -6.77 -3.40
CA ALA A 29 -15.28 -7.45 -4.68
C ALA A 29 -15.78 -8.88 -4.47
N ALA A 30 -16.82 -9.28 -5.20
CA ALA A 30 -17.46 -10.59 -5.05
C ALA A 30 -16.64 -11.77 -5.61
N SER A 31 -15.68 -11.49 -6.51
CA SER A 31 -14.86 -12.51 -7.15
C SER A 31 -13.49 -12.68 -6.46
N PRO A 32 -12.91 -13.89 -6.47
CA PRO A 32 -11.51 -14.11 -6.07
C PRO A 32 -10.56 -13.21 -6.86
N CYS A 33 -9.43 -12.82 -6.24
CA CYS A 33 -8.45 -11.94 -6.89
C CYS A 33 -7.53 -12.77 -7.81
N PRO A 34 -7.64 -12.65 -9.14
CA PRO A 34 -6.83 -13.46 -10.06
C PRO A 34 -5.37 -12.98 -10.14
N ARG A 35 -5.09 -11.75 -9.71
CA ARG A 35 -3.81 -11.06 -9.95
C ARG A 35 -2.82 -11.22 -8.81
N TYR A 36 -3.32 -11.29 -7.57
CA TYR A 36 -2.49 -11.22 -6.37
C TYR A 36 -3.02 -12.10 -5.23
N ASP A 37 -3.56 -13.29 -5.52
CA ASP A 37 -4.34 -14.09 -4.56
C ASP A 37 -3.69 -14.22 -3.16
N ALA A 38 -2.45 -14.72 -3.09
CA ALA A 38 -1.74 -14.89 -1.83
C ALA A 38 -1.43 -13.56 -1.09
N THR A 39 -0.98 -12.54 -1.82
CA THR A 39 -0.57 -11.25 -1.24
C THR A 39 -1.78 -10.45 -0.77
N CYS A 40 -2.84 -10.38 -1.60
CA CYS A 40 -4.12 -9.80 -1.22
C CYS A 40 -4.71 -10.50 0.00
N ARG A 41 -4.69 -11.85 0.04
CA ARG A 41 -5.19 -12.60 1.19
C ARG A 41 -4.43 -12.24 2.47
N GLY A 42 -3.09 -12.17 2.41
CA GLY A 42 -2.26 -11.75 3.54
C GLY A 42 -2.59 -10.34 4.04
N LEU A 43 -2.77 -9.38 3.13
CA LEU A 43 -3.12 -8.00 3.48
C LEU A 43 -4.55 -7.88 4.02
N GLN A 44 -5.52 -8.59 3.44
CA GLN A 44 -6.90 -8.64 3.94
C GLN A 44 -6.93 -9.11 5.41
N LEU A 45 -6.15 -10.14 5.75
CA LEU A 45 -6.03 -10.61 7.14
C LEU A 45 -5.44 -9.54 8.06
N LEU A 46 -4.40 -8.83 7.61
CA LEU A 46 -3.81 -7.72 8.37
C LEU A 46 -4.80 -6.56 8.56
N ILE A 47 -5.55 -6.19 7.53
CA ILE A 47 -6.59 -5.14 7.60
C ILE A 47 -7.68 -5.53 8.59
N ARG A 48 -8.22 -6.75 8.46
CA ARG A 48 -9.25 -7.28 9.37
C ARG A 48 -8.76 -7.30 10.80
N HIS A 49 -7.52 -7.75 11.04
CA HIS A 49 -6.90 -7.71 12.35
C HIS A 49 -6.79 -6.27 12.89
N PHE A 50 -6.22 -5.37 12.10
CA PHE A 50 -5.96 -3.99 12.47
C PHE A 50 -7.24 -3.25 12.88
N SER A 51 -8.36 -3.52 12.18
CA SER A 51 -9.66 -2.92 12.51
C SER A 51 -10.27 -3.34 13.85
N LYS A 52 -9.83 -4.47 14.43
CA LYS A 52 -10.42 -5.06 15.65
C LYS A 52 -9.43 -5.18 16.81
N CYS A 53 -8.15 -4.87 16.59
CA CYS A 53 -7.11 -5.09 17.58
C CYS A 53 -6.86 -3.84 18.42
N HIS A 54 -7.09 -3.95 19.73
CA HIS A 54 -6.90 -2.86 20.70
C HIS A 54 -5.65 -3.03 21.57
N ARG A 55 -4.76 -3.97 21.21
CA ARG A 55 -3.53 -4.25 21.98
C ARG A 55 -2.53 -3.11 21.79
N LYS A 56 -1.93 -2.64 22.89
CA LYS A 56 -0.87 -1.61 22.88
C LYS A 56 0.39 -2.07 22.13
N SER A 57 0.72 -3.36 22.22
CA SER A 57 1.82 -3.98 21.48
C SER A 57 1.29 -5.18 20.69
N CYS A 58 1.38 -5.11 19.36
CA CYS A 58 0.96 -6.18 18.47
C CYS A 58 1.76 -6.15 17.17
N ALA A 59 2.48 -7.24 16.87
CA ALA A 59 3.31 -7.34 15.69
C ALA A 59 2.52 -7.21 14.37
N GLN A 60 1.27 -7.71 14.31
CA GLN A 60 0.41 -7.58 13.13
C GLN A 60 0.02 -6.12 12.89
N CYS A 61 -0.37 -5.39 13.94
CA CYS A 61 -0.65 -3.96 13.84
C CYS A 61 0.59 -3.16 13.45
N GLN A 62 1.77 -3.49 13.99
CA GLN A 62 3.01 -2.80 13.64
C GLN A 62 3.36 -2.98 12.16
N ARG A 63 3.19 -4.17 11.60
CA ARG A 63 3.35 -4.38 10.15
C ARG A 63 2.37 -3.56 9.33
N MET A 64 1.10 -3.51 9.74
CA MET A 64 0.10 -2.69 9.06
C MET A 64 0.45 -1.21 9.12
N TRP A 65 0.88 -0.71 10.28
CA TRP A 65 1.34 0.67 10.44
C TRP A 65 2.50 1.02 9.50
N GLN A 66 3.48 0.12 9.34
CA GLN A 66 4.59 0.31 8.42
C GLN A 66 4.13 0.40 6.96
N LEU A 67 3.20 -0.46 6.55
CA LEU A 67 2.64 -0.44 5.20
C LEU A 67 1.87 0.86 4.91
N LEU A 68 1.05 1.32 5.86
CA LEU A 68 0.28 2.57 5.71
C LEU A 68 1.20 3.80 5.66
N ARG A 69 2.26 3.81 6.49
CA ARG A 69 3.27 4.87 6.46
C ARG A 69 4.00 4.91 5.12
N LEU A 70 4.39 3.74 4.59
CA LEU A 70 5.05 3.64 3.29
C LEU A 70 4.12 4.11 2.16
N HIS A 71 2.86 3.68 2.18
CA HIS A 71 1.87 4.14 1.21
C HIS A 71 1.75 5.67 1.22
N ALA A 72 1.62 6.29 2.39
CA ALA A 72 1.51 7.75 2.48
C ALA A 72 2.74 8.47 1.91
N ALA A 73 3.94 7.95 2.17
CA ALA A 73 5.17 8.51 1.59
C ALA A 73 5.17 8.44 0.05
N LEU A 74 4.60 7.38 -0.52
CA LEU A 74 4.49 7.15 -1.97
C LEU A 74 3.30 7.87 -2.63
N CYS A 75 2.25 8.17 -1.87
CA CYS A 75 0.97 8.69 -2.38
C CYS A 75 1.08 10.17 -2.78
N ASP A 76 0.73 10.47 -4.03
CA ASP A 76 0.76 11.84 -4.56
C ASP A 76 -0.54 12.62 -4.27
N HIS A 77 -1.64 11.94 -3.92
CA HIS A 77 -2.98 12.53 -3.75
C HIS A 77 -3.64 12.11 -2.43
N PRO A 78 -3.12 12.53 -1.26
CA PRO A 78 -3.60 12.07 0.05
C PRO A 78 -5.08 12.45 0.33
N ASP A 79 -5.57 13.58 -0.19
CA ASP A 79 -6.93 14.07 0.11
C ASP A 79 -8.04 13.28 -0.59
N ARG A 80 -7.69 12.53 -1.64
CA ARG A 80 -8.60 11.68 -2.40
C ARG A 80 -8.29 10.19 -2.22
N CYS A 81 -7.37 9.86 -1.33
CA CYS A 81 -6.89 8.49 -1.16
C CYS A 81 -7.83 7.69 -0.26
N ASN A 82 -8.24 6.51 -0.71
CA ASN A 82 -9.09 5.60 0.06
C ASN A 82 -8.31 4.73 1.06
N THR A 83 -6.97 4.80 1.05
CA THR A 83 -6.13 4.07 2.00
C THR A 83 -6.27 4.64 3.41
N PRO A 84 -6.59 3.82 4.42
CA PRO A 84 -6.82 4.32 5.77
C PRO A 84 -5.58 5.02 6.31
N LEU A 85 -5.78 6.14 7.00
CA LEU A 85 -4.72 6.93 7.65
C LEU A 85 -3.69 7.56 6.69
N CYS A 86 -3.88 7.49 5.36
CA CYS A 86 -2.96 8.07 4.39
C CYS A 86 -2.71 9.55 4.65
N THR A 87 -3.76 10.37 4.77
CA THR A 87 -3.65 11.81 5.01
C THR A 87 -2.90 12.12 6.31
N ARG A 88 -3.22 11.40 7.39
CA ARG A 88 -2.56 11.57 8.70
C ARG A 88 -1.07 11.28 8.61
N PHE A 89 -0.68 10.19 7.96
CA PHE A 89 0.74 9.86 7.79
C PHE A 89 1.45 10.84 6.87
N LYS A 90 0.79 11.31 5.80
CA LYS A 90 1.40 12.28 4.89
C LYS A 90 1.76 13.57 5.63
N GLN A 91 0.84 14.07 6.45
CA GLN A 91 1.08 15.25 7.30
C GLN A 91 2.26 15.03 8.25
N GLN A 92 2.27 13.90 8.97
CA GLN A 92 3.37 13.58 9.89
C GLN A 92 4.74 13.51 9.20
N GLU A 93 4.81 12.98 7.98
CA GLU A 93 6.05 12.92 7.23
C GLU A 93 6.48 14.31 6.73
N GLN A 94 5.54 15.16 6.30
CA GLN A 94 5.83 16.55 5.92
C GLN A 94 6.34 17.38 7.11
N GLU A 95 5.72 17.23 8.28
CA GLU A 95 6.17 17.87 9.53
C GLU A 95 7.59 17.42 9.91
N ARG A 96 7.89 16.12 9.75
CA ARG A 96 9.24 15.57 10.00
C ARG A 96 10.29 16.12 9.05
N VAL A 97 9.96 16.27 7.78
CA VAL A 97 10.86 16.87 6.78
C VAL A 97 11.07 18.35 7.09
N ALA A 98 10.01 19.08 7.43
CA ALA A 98 10.11 20.50 7.80
C ALA A 98 10.93 20.72 9.08
N ALA A 99 10.90 19.78 10.02
CA ALA A 99 11.69 19.84 11.25
C ALA A 99 13.17 19.49 11.06
N LYS A 100 13.55 18.87 9.93
CA LYS A 100 14.94 18.56 9.60
C LYS A 100 15.53 19.70 8.77
N THR A 101 16.46 20.45 9.35
CA THR A 101 17.27 21.46 8.63
C THR A 101 18.46 20.78 7.95
N GLY A 102 18.42 20.59 6.62
CA GLY A 102 19.56 20.14 5.82
C GLY A 102 19.30 18.95 4.89
N ASP A 103 20.21 18.74 3.93
CA ASP A 103 20.18 17.69 2.89
C ASP A 103 20.58 16.30 3.43
N ASP A 104 20.09 15.95 4.61
CA ASP A 104 20.26 14.62 5.18
C ASP A 104 19.14 13.74 4.64
N GLU A 105 19.32 13.28 3.39
CA GLU A 105 18.43 12.30 2.77
C GLU A 105 18.47 11.03 3.60
N ASP A 106 17.49 10.88 4.49
CA ASP A 106 17.46 9.78 5.42
C ASP A 106 17.26 8.43 4.69
N LYS A 107 17.73 7.35 5.32
CA LYS A 107 17.55 5.95 4.84
C LYS A 107 16.10 5.66 4.43
N TRP A 108 15.14 6.37 5.02
CA TRP A 108 13.73 6.29 4.68
C TRP A 108 13.42 6.88 3.30
N GLY A 109 13.88 8.11 3.00
CA GLY A 109 13.76 8.71 1.67
C GLY A 109 14.29 7.81 0.55
N LEU A 110 15.49 7.22 0.74
CA LEU A 110 16.06 6.28 -0.23
C LEU A 110 15.20 5.02 -0.41
N LEU A 111 14.65 4.47 0.67
CA LEU A 111 13.75 3.31 0.60
C LEU A 111 12.48 3.65 -0.20
N VAL A 112 11.88 4.80 0.07
CA VAL A 112 10.69 5.27 -0.66
C VAL A 112 10.99 5.41 -2.15
N LYS A 113 12.13 6.02 -2.52
CA LYS A 113 12.57 6.13 -3.93
C LYS A 113 12.74 4.76 -4.59
N LYS A 114 13.38 3.80 -3.91
CA LYS A 114 13.59 2.43 -4.43
C LYS A 114 12.27 1.68 -4.64
N VAL A 115 11.35 1.77 -3.69
CA VAL A 115 10.03 1.14 -3.81
C VAL A 115 9.23 1.78 -4.95
N LYS A 116 9.26 3.12 -5.08
CA LYS A 116 8.62 3.83 -6.20
C LYS A 116 9.16 3.36 -7.55
N ALA A 117 10.48 3.25 -7.70
CA ALA A 117 11.10 2.72 -8.91
C ALA A 117 10.67 1.26 -9.19
N ALA A 118 10.71 0.38 -8.19
CA ALA A 118 10.32 -1.01 -8.33
C ALA A 118 8.86 -1.16 -8.77
N MET A 119 7.92 -0.39 -8.21
CA MET A 119 6.51 -0.41 -8.62
C MET A 119 6.33 0.01 -10.09
N VAL A 120 7.06 1.03 -10.55
CA VAL A 120 7.03 1.44 -11.97
C VAL A 120 7.52 0.32 -12.86
N PHE A 121 8.65 -0.32 -12.54
CA PHE A 121 9.18 -1.44 -13.31
C PHE A 121 8.24 -2.65 -13.31
N SER A 122 7.67 -3.04 -12.16
CA SER A 122 6.68 -4.11 -12.08
C SER A 122 5.46 -3.83 -12.96
N SER A 123 4.98 -2.59 -12.96
CA SER A 123 3.84 -2.16 -13.79
C SER A 123 4.15 -2.21 -15.28
N LEU A 124 5.39 -1.93 -15.69
CA LEU A 124 5.83 -2.04 -17.08
C LEU A 124 5.98 -3.49 -17.52
N SER A 125 6.58 -4.34 -16.69
CA SER A 125 6.73 -5.78 -16.93
C SER A 125 5.37 -6.47 -17.07
N ASN A 126 4.42 -6.13 -16.19
CA ASN A 126 3.05 -6.66 -16.26
C ASN A 126 2.31 -6.21 -17.54
N ARG A 127 2.51 -4.97 -18.00
CA ARG A 127 1.94 -4.49 -19.28
C ARG A 127 2.50 -5.25 -20.48
N LYS A 128 3.80 -5.56 -20.46
CA LYS A 128 4.44 -6.35 -21.53
C LYS A 128 3.87 -7.77 -21.62
N GLN A 129 3.58 -8.39 -20.47
CA GLN A 129 3.00 -9.73 -20.40
C GLN A 129 1.52 -9.78 -20.85
N MET A 130 0.73 -8.74 -20.55
CA MET A 130 -0.67 -8.64 -21.01
C MET A 130 -0.76 -8.43 -22.52
N ASN A 131 0.14 -7.63 -23.12
CA ASN A 131 0.17 -7.44 -24.58
C ASN A 131 0.57 -8.71 -25.35
N SER A 132 1.39 -9.59 -24.76
CA SER A 132 1.72 -10.90 -25.36
C SER A 132 0.61 -11.95 -25.25
N CYS A 133 -0.38 -11.75 -24.37
CA CYS A 133 -1.53 -12.65 -24.22
C CYS A 133 -2.79 -12.19 -24.99
N SER A 134 -2.72 -11.05 -25.66
CA SER A 134 -3.85 -10.47 -26.43
C SER A 134 -3.91 -10.97 -27.89
N HIS A 135 -3.16 -12.02 -28.21
CA HIS A 135 -3.05 -12.62 -29.54
C HIS A 135 -3.18 -14.15 -29.42
N CYS A 136 -4.34 -14.62 -28.94
CA CYS A 136 -4.81 -15.99 -29.01
C CYS A 136 -6.31 -15.98 -29.30
#